data_AF-R1HT12-F1
#
_entry.id   AF-R1HT12-F1
#
_cell.length_a   1.000
_cell.length_b   1.000
_cell.length_c   1.000
_cell.angle_alpha   90.00
_cell.angle_beta   90.00
_cell.angle_gamma   90.00
#
_symmetry.space_group_name_H-M   'P 1'
#
loop_
_entity.id
_entity.type
_entity.pdbx_description
1 polymer ?
#
loop_
_entity_poly.entity_id
_entity_poly.type
_entity_poly.pdbx_seq_one_letter_code
_entity_poly.pdbx_strand_id
1 'polypeptide(L)'
;MVSRPAPASTALPPMPGDGGPPGIDAFARAALEDVRDAVFLQDTAGVVRWANPAARALAGDAGPQLHSSTEMSGHVELAGHRRPARIRALPGGWHAWTVSAEDVPQRHVGEFLAEAGPRLAAARGRHGTA
;
A
#
# COMPACT_ATOMS: atom_id res chain seq x y z
N MET A 1 -7.48 54.64 -5.28
CA MET A 1 -7.36 53.37 -4.51
C MET A 1 -7.47 52.24 -5.50
N VAL A 2 -6.40 51.45 -5.67
CA VAL A 2 -6.27 50.47 -6.76
C VAL A 2 -6.73 49.11 -6.25
N SER A 3 -7.78 48.56 -6.84
CA SER A 3 -8.30 47.22 -6.51
C SER A 3 -7.30 46.16 -6.97
N ARG A 4 -6.67 45.47 -6.02
CA ARG A 4 -5.78 44.34 -6.27
C ARG A 4 -6.63 43.13 -6.67
N PRO A 5 -6.42 42.50 -7.85
CA PRO A 5 -7.08 41.25 -8.17
C PRO A 5 -6.58 40.14 -7.22
N ALA A 6 -7.50 39.32 -6.71
CA ALA A 6 -7.16 38.15 -5.92
C ALA A 6 -6.31 37.17 -6.76
N PRO A 7 -5.27 36.52 -6.20
CA PRO A 7 -4.55 35.49 -6.93
C PRO A 7 -5.51 34.34 -7.24
N ALA A 8 -5.57 33.96 -8.52
CA ALA A 8 -6.23 32.74 -8.94
C ALA A 8 -5.68 31.60 -8.08
N SER A 9 -6.56 30.96 -7.29
CA SER A 9 -6.23 29.72 -6.63
C SER A 9 -5.90 28.72 -7.74
N THR A 10 -4.60 28.50 -7.94
CA THR A 10 -4.09 27.41 -8.76
C THR A 10 -4.71 26.14 -8.19
N ALA A 11 -5.64 25.56 -8.92
CA ALA A 11 -6.21 24.27 -8.59
C ALA A 11 -5.03 23.32 -8.34
N LEU A 12 -5.02 22.72 -7.15
CA LEU A 12 -4.05 21.69 -6.80
C LEU A 12 -4.05 20.65 -7.92
N PRO A 13 -2.88 20.20 -8.39
CA PRO A 13 -2.82 19.12 -9.37
C PRO A 13 -3.62 17.93 -8.82
N PRO A 14 -4.38 17.21 -9.66
CA PRO A 14 -5.13 16.04 -9.21
C PRO A 14 -4.17 15.10 -8.50
N MET A 15 -4.47 14.81 -7.23
CA MET A 15 -3.81 13.75 -6.48
C MET A 15 -3.83 12.48 -7.34
N PRO A 16 -2.71 11.74 -7.49
CA PRO A 16 -2.64 10.57 -8.35
C PRO A 16 -3.45 9.43 -7.73
N GLY A 17 -4.77 9.42 -7.97
CA GLY A 17 -5.71 8.42 -7.46
C GLY A 17 -6.06 7.30 -8.44
N ASP A 18 -5.83 7.50 -9.74
CA ASP A 18 -6.28 6.56 -10.79
C ASP A 18 -5.12 5.88 -11.55
N GLY A 19 -3.95 5.76 -10.91
CA GLY A 19 -2.79 5.05 -11.47
C GLY A 19 -2.87 3.52 -11.40
N GLY A 20 -4.08 2.94 -11.48
CA GLY A 20 -4.23 1.49 -11.55
C GLY A 20 -3.80 0.93 -12.91
N PRO A 21 -3.40 -0.35 -12.99
CA PRO A 21 -3.19 -0.98 -14.29
C PRO A 21 -4.49 -0.93 -15.09
N PRO A 22 -4.42 -0.75 -16.42
CA PRO A 22 -5.61 -0.71 -17.26
C PRO A 22 -6.37 -2.05 -17.15
N GLY A 23 -7.68 -1.99 -16.88
CA GLY A 23 -8.56 -3.15 -16.90
C GLY A 23 -8.77 -3.88 -15.56
N ILE A 24 -8.25 -3.38 -14.43
CA ILE A 24 -8.74 -3.79 -13.11
C ILE A 24 -10.05 -3.05 -12.82
N ASP A 25 -11.15 -3.79 -12.68
CA ASP A 25 -12.42 -3.21 -12.26
C ASP A 25 -12.42 -2.89 -10.75
N ALA A 26 -13.41 -2.11 -10.32
CA ALA A 26 -13.53 -1.69 -8.93
C ALA A 26 -13.68 -2.88 -7.96
N PHE A 27 -14.25 -4.01 -8.40
CA PHE A 27 -14.42 -5.21 -7.58
C PHE A 27 -13.07 -5.88 -7.31
N ALA A 28 -12.29 -6.14 -8.36
CA ALA A 28 -10.95 -6.69 -8.24
C ALA A 28 -10.03 -5.78 -7.41
N ARG A 29 -10.18 -4.46 -7.54
CA ARG A 29 -9.45 -3.47 -6.75
C ARG A 29 -9.79 -3.60 -5.26
N ALA A 30 -11.07 -3.68 -4.92
CA ALA A 30 -11.51 -3.84 -3.53
C ALA A 30 -10.97 -5.16 -2.93
N ALA A 31 -11.08 -6.27 -3.67
CA ALA A 31 -10.57 -7.57 -3.22
C ALA A 31 -9.05 -7.55 -2.94
N LEU A 32 -8.27 -6.83 -3.75
CA LEU A 32 -6.82 -6.73 -3.57
C LEU A 32 -6.40 -5.91 -2.33
N GLU A 33 -7.25 -5.00 -1.85
CA GLU A 33 -6.97 -4.24 -0.62
C GLU A 33 -7.04 -5.16 0.62
N ASP A 34 -7.80 -6.26 0.56
CA ASP A 34 -7.92 -7.26 1.65
C ASP A 34 -6.88 -8.39 1.58
N VAL A 35 -6.07 -8.45 0.52
CA VAL A 35 -5.02 -9.46 0.37
C VAL A 35 -3.89 -9.20 1.38
N ARG A 36 -3.51 -10.25 2.12
CA ARG A 36 -2.45 -10.17 3.15
C ARG A 36 -1.04 -10.12 2.58
N ASP A 37 -0.83 -10.76 1.43
CA ASP A 37 0.43 -10.66 0.73
C ASP A 37 0.64 -9.21 0.26
N ALA A 38 1.87 -8.73 0.36
CA ALA A 38 2.21 -7.41 -0.15
C ALA A 38 2.25 -7.47 -1.68
N VAL A 39 1.37 -6.72 -2.34
CA VAL A 39 1.27 -6.65 -3.80
C VAL A 39 1.63 -5.27 -4.29
N PHE A 40 2.55 -5.21 -5.24
CA PHE A 40 2.97 -3.99 -5.92
C PHE A 40 2.77 -4.13 -7.43
N LEU A 41 2.38 -3.04 -8.07
CA LEU A 41 2.14 -2.96 -9.51
C LEU A 41 3.07 -1.92 -10.11
N GLN A 42 3.87 -2.37 -11.06
CA GLN A 42 4.87 -1.61 -11.76
C GLN A 42 4.46 -1.43 -13.22
N ASP A 43 4.60 -0.22 -13.73
CA ASP A 43 4.36 0.08 -15.14
C ASP A 43 5.56 -0.33 -16.02
N THR A 44 5.43 -0.12 -17.32
CA THR A 44 6.48 -0.42 -18.31
C THR A 44 7.75 0.41 -18.14
N ALA A 45 7.69 1.54 -17.43
CA ALA A 45 8.84 2.39 -17.15
C ALA A 45 9.58 1.95 -15.87
N GLY A 46 9.12 0.87 -15.21
CA GLY A 46 9.69 0.42 -13.95
C GLY A 46 9.21 1.22 -12.74
N VAL A 47 8.17 2.04 -12.89
CA VAL A 47 7.65 2.87 -11.79
C VAL A 47 6.52 2.13 -11.08
N VAL A 48 6.59 2.03 -9.77
CA VAL A 48 5.49 1.51 -8.94
C VAL A 48 4.33 2.50 -9.00
N ARG A 49 3.22 2.10 -9.63
CA ARG A 49 2.02 2.93 -9.76
C ARG A 49 0.97 2.62 -8.70
N TRP A 50 1.01 1.41 -8.14
CA TRP A 50 0.10 1.04 -7.07
C TRP A 50 0.71 -0.02 -6.15
N ALA A 51 0.27 0.01 -4.90
CA ALA A 51 0.59 -0.97 -3.86
C ALA A 51 -0.66 -1.20 -3.02
N ASN A 52 -0.91 -2.42 -2.55
CA ASN A 52 -2.00 -2.71 -1.60
C ASN A 52 -1.64 -2.28 -0.15
N PRO A 53 -2.56 -2.33 0.82
CA PRO A 53 -2.28 -1.91 2.20
C PRO A 53 -1.11 -2.67 2.84
N ALA A 54 -1.03 -3.99 2.62
CA ALA A 54 0.08 -4.80 3.12
C ALA A 54 1.43 -4.34 2.54
N ALA A 55 1.48 -4.04 1.24
CA ALA A 55 2.65 -3.50 0.56
C ALA A 55 3.04 -2.10 1.04
N ARG A 56 2.06 -1.22 1.28
CA ARG A 56 2.30 0.12 1.86
C ARG A 56 2.86 0.02 3.28
N ALA A 57 2.27 -0.85 4.11
CA ALA A 57 2.75 -1.09 5.47
C ALA A 57 4.17 -1.70 5.49
N LEU A 58 4.48 -2.53 4.49
CA LEU A 58 5.80 -3.12 4.32
C LEU A 58 6.86 -2.10 3.85
N ALA A 59 6.50 -1.24 2.90
CA ALA A 59 7.40 -0.23 2.33
C ALA A 59 7.67 0.94 3.31
N GLY A 60 6.68 1.31 4.12
CA GLY A 60 6.76 2.51 4.96
C GLY A 60 6.94 3.77 4.10
N ASP A 61 7.81 4.67 4.55
CA ASP A 61 8.17 5.90 3.79
C ASP A 61 9.22 5.65 2.70
N ALA A 62 9.82 4.46 2.65
CA ALA A 62 10.84 4.12 1.68
C ALA A 62 10.20 3.57 0.40
N GLY A 63 10.61 4.11 -0.75
CA GLY A 63 10.25 3.56 -2.05
C GLY A 63 10.87 2.15 -2.21
N PRO A 64 10.06 1.10 -2.37
CA PRO A 64 10.60 -0.26 -2.41
C PRO A 64 11.29 -0.53 -3.75
N GLN A 65 12.46 -1.16 -3.70
CA GLN A 65 13.25 -1.48 -4.89
C GLN A 65 13.21 -2.98 -5.16
N LEU A 66 12.70 -3.35 -6.34
CA LEU A 66 12.70 -4.72 -6.82
C LEU A 66 14.02 -5.02 -7.52
N HIS A 67 14.72 -6.04 -7.04
CA HIS A 67 15.91 -6.60 -7.66
C HIS A 67 15.55 -7.95 -8.27
N SER A 68 15.31 -7.96 -9.59
CA SER A 68 15.01 -9.17 -10.34
C SER A 68 16.23 -10.10 -10.35
N SER A 69 16.01 -11.36 -9.98
CA SER A 69 17.02 -12.43 -10.11
C SER A 69 16.77 -13.30 -11.35
N THR A 70 15.51 -13.46 -11.72
CA THR A 70 15.01 -14.08 -12.94
C THR A 70 13.80 -13.29 -13.43
N GLU A 71 13.21 -13.68 -14.56
CA GLU A 71 12.00 -13.06 -15.09
C GLU A 71 10.78 -13.18 -14.15
N MET A 72 10.74 -14.23 -13.32
CA MET A 72 9.60 -14.57 -12.46
C MET A 72 9.90 -14.48 -10.95
N SER A 73 11.15 -14.20 -10.59
CA SER A 73 11.58 -14.18 -9.18
C SER A 73 12.60 -13.07 -8.95
N GLY A 74 12.50 -12.45 -7.79
CA GLY A 74 13.44 -11.43 -7.35
C GLY A 74 13.44 -11.31 -5.84
N HIS A 75 13.93 -10.17 -5.39
CA HIS A 75 13.86 -9.78 -4.00
C HIS A 75 13.63 -8.30 -3.89
N VAL A 76 13.13 -7.88 -2.73
CA VAL A 76 12.89 -6.49 -2.39
C VAL A 76 13.70 -6.17 -1.16
N GLU A 77 14.44 -5.07 -1.20
CA GLU A 77 15.12 -4.54 -0.02
C GLU A 77 14.21 -3.55 0.70
N LEU A 78 13.91 -3.87 1.97
CA LEU A 78 12.97 -3.14 2.80
C LEU A 78 13.55 -3.00 4.20
N ALA A 79 13.79 -1.76 4.64
CA ALA A 79 14.39 -1.46 5.94
C ALA A 79 15.68 -2.29 6.22
N GLY A 80 16.51 -2.50 5.19
CA GLY A 80 17.75 -3.27 5.29
C GLY A 80 17.57 -4.80 5.26
N HIS A 81 16.36 -5.30 5.08
CA HIS A 81 16.07 -6.73 4.95
C HIS A 81 15.73 -7.10 3.51
N ARG A 82 16.39 -8.15 3.01
CA ARG A 82 16.11 -8.76 1.71
C ARG A 82 14.97 -9.75 1.85
N ARG A 83 13.87 -9.51 1.13
CA ARG A 83 12.69 -10.39 1.14
C ARG A 83 12.46 -11.00 -0.23
N PRO A 84 12.16 -12.31 -0.33
CA PRO A 84 11.88 -12.94 -1.62
C PRO A 84 10.60 -12.34 -2.22
N ALA A 85 10.63 -12.10 -3.52
CA ALA A 85 9.48 -11.61 -4.27
C ALA A 85 9.24 -12.47 -5.50
N ARG A 86 7.97 -12.79 -5.74
CA ARG A 86 7.55 -13.39 -7.01
C ARG A 86 7.15 -12.29 -7.96
N ILE A 87 7.56 -12.40 -9.21
CA ILE A 87 7.26 -11.45 -10.28
C ILE A 87 6.30 -12.14 -11.25
N ARG A 88 5.29 -11.40 -11.70
CA ARG A 88 4.33 -11.83 -12.70
C ARG A 88 4.17 -10.75 -13.74
N ALA A 89 4.46 -11.08 -14.99
CA ALA A 89 4.10 -10.23 -16.12
C ALA A 89 2.57 -10.13 -16.25
N LEU A 90 2.10 -8.92 -16.52
CA LEU A 90 0.70 -8.58 -16.75
C LEU A 90 0.55 -8.02 -18.19
N PRO A 91 -0.70 -8.00 -18.72
CA PRO A 91 -0.96 -7.39 -20.02
C PRO A 91 -0.45 -5.95 -20.14
N GLY A 92 -0.10 -5.55 -21.36
CA GLY A 92 0.41 -4.20 -21.63
C GLY A 92 1.81 -3.93 -21.07
N GLY A 93 2.60 -4.98 -20.77
CA GLY A 93 3.97 -4.85 -20.27
C GLY A 93 4.08 -4.46 -18.79
N TRP A 94 2.96 -4.50 -18.07
CA TRP A 94 2.93 -4.28 -16.62
C TRP A 94 3.53 -5.46 -15.88
N HIS A 95 3.96 -5.23 -14.63
CA HIS A 95 4.45 -6.29 -13.76
C HIS A 95 3.79 -6.18 -12.39
N ALA A 96 3.33 -7.31 -11.86
CA ALA A 96 2.99 -7.47 -10.46
C ALA A 96 4.15 -8.15 -9.74
N TRP A 97 4.46 -7.69 -8.54
CA TRP A 97 5.38 -8.38 -7.66
C TRP A 97 4.78 -8.55 -6.28
N THR A 98 4.96 -9.74 -5.73
CA THR A 98 4.30 -10.18 -4.49
C THR A 98 5.32 -10.68 -3.49
N VAL A 99 5.23 -10.20 -2.25
CA VAL A 99 5.97 -10.70 -1.10
C VAL A 99 4.98 -11.40 -0.16
N SER A 100 5.26 -12.65 0.19
CA SER A 100 4.36 -13.48 1.00
C SER A 100 4.14 -12.88 2.39
N ALA A 101 2.94 -13.00 2.93
CA ALA A 101 2.61 -12.48 4.27
C ALA A 101 3.45 -13.08 5.41
N GLU A 102 3.96 -14.30 5.26
CA GLU A 102 4.91 -14.91 6.20
C GLU A 102 6.24 -14.15 6.25
N ASP A 103 6.60 -13.56 5.11
CA ASP A 103 7.73 -12.65 4.94
C ASP A 103 7.28 -11.19 5.09
N VAL A 104 6.10 -10.87 5.62
CA VAL A 104 5.72 -9.49 5.96
C VAL A 104 5.59 -9.42 7.48
N PRO A 105 6.19 -8.43 8.16
CA PRO A 105 5.93 -8.25 9.58
C PRO A 105 4.46 -7.86 9.73
N GLN A 106 3.61 -8.85 10.02
CA GLN A 106 2.22 -8.64 10.38
C GLN A 106 2.20 -7.93 11.74
N ARG A 107 1.37 -6.89 11.89
CA ARG A 107 1.04 -6.35 13.22
C ARG A 107 0.57 -7.53 14.07
N HIS A 108 1.32 -7.83 15.13
CA HIS A 108 0.99 -8.97 15.98
C HIS A 108 -0.37 -8.70 16.63
N VAL A 109 -1.21 -9.73 16.75
CA VAL A 109 -2.51 -9.63 17.43
C VAL A 109 -2.35 -9.04 18.84
N GLY A 110 -1.21 -9.28 19.49
CA GLY A 110 -0.83 -8.66 20.76
C GLY A 110 -0.72 -7.13 20.72
N GLU A 111 -0.16 -6.54 19.65
CA GLU A 111 -0.10 -5.08 19.48
C GLU A 111 -1.49 -4.48 19.20
N PHE A 112 -2.30 -5.16 18.37
CA PHE A 112 -3.68 -4.73 18.14
C PHE A 112 -4.49 -4.74 19.43
N LEU A 113 -4.37 -5.80 20.25
CA LEU A 113 -5.04 -5.89 21.55
C LEU A 113 -4.46 -4.90 22.58
N ALA A 114 -3.16 -4.62 22.54
CA ALA A 114 -2.55 -3.60 23.40
C ALA A 114 -3.03 -2.18 23.04
N GLU A 115 -3.18 -1.87 21.76
CA GLU A 115 -3.71 -0.58 21.29
C GLU A 115 -5.23 -0.44 21.50
N ALA A 116 -5.98 -1.53 21.33
CA ALA A 116 -7.43 -1.56 21.50
C ALA A 116 -7.86 -1.71 22.97
N GLY A 117 -7.00 -2.26 23.85
CA GLY A 117 -7.29 -2.54 25.26
C GLY A 117 -7.80 -1.33 26.04
N PRO A 118 -7.13 -0.16 25.98
CA PRO A 118 -7.62 1.06 26.63
C PRO A 118 -8.99 1.53 26.09
N ARG A 119 -9.25 1.37 24.79
CA ARG A 119 -10.53 1.77 24.15
C ARG A 119 -11.67 0.82 24.54
N LEU A 120 -11.41 -0.48 24.62
CA LEU A 120 -12.37 -1.50 25.08
C LEU A 120 -12.68 -1.37 26.58
N ALA A 121 -11.66 -1.08 27.41
CA ALA A 121 -11.86 -0.81 28.83
C ALA A 121 -12.72 0.46 29.07
N ALA A 122 -12.48 1.53 28.30
CA ALA A 122 -13.27 2.75 28.36
C ALA A 122 -14.73 2.57 27.88
N ALA A 123 -14.99 1.65 26.95
CA ALA A 123 -16.34 1.29 26.52
C ALA A 123 -17.08 0.46 27.58
N ARG A 124 -16.39 -0.46 28.26
CA ARG A 124 -16.96 -1.29 29.32
C ARG A 124 -17.32 -0.48 30.58
N GLY A 125 -16.59 0.61 30.85
CA GLY A 125 -16.89 1.53 31.95
C GLY A 125 -18.17 2.37 31.78
N ARG A 126 -18.72 2.50 30.54
CA ARG A 126 -19.95 3.27 30.30
C ARG A 126 -21.25 2.47 30.41
N HIS A 127 -21.15 1.14 30.54
CA HIS A 127 -22.32 0.25 30.67
C HIS A 127 -22.54 -0.27 32.09
N GLY A 128 -21.80 0.24 33.07
CA GLY A 128 -21.97 -0.10 34.49
C GLY A 128 -22.22 1.14 35.32
N THR A 129 -23.41 1.73 35.22
CA THR A 129 -24.11 2.51 36.26
C THR A 129 -25.41 3.08 35.67
N ALA A 130 -26.47 2.29 35.74
CA ALA A 130 -27.85 2.72 35.98
C ALA A 130 -28.68 1.48 36.32
#